data_AF-V4B461-F1
#
_entry.id   AF-V4B461-F1
#
_cell.length_a   1.000
_cell.length_b   1.000
_cell.length_c   1.000
_cell.angle_alpha   90.00
_cell.angle_beta   90.00
_cell.angle_gamma   90.00
#
_symmetry.space_group_name_H-M   'P 1'
#
loop_
_entity.id
_entity.type
_entity.pdbx_description
1 polymer ?
#
loop_
_entity_poly.entity_id
_entity_poly.type
_entity_poly.pdbx_seq_one_letter_code
_entity_poly.pdbx_strand_id
1 'polypeptide(L)'
;MEEKIGSEKKRVLCVGWTCVDIVTVVETFPEEDTDDTGIMDYYWQRGGNASNTASVLSTLGRPCELLTVLPKDSSEYQFLKDDLQKYSINTDHCVLTEGKEVPIATVLLSRHTGSSTVLYTLKDLPELKEEDFTDILQNLHQYCWIHFEGRPNVECIIMVLDRIQKLESKHNIVTSVGLDNPDHITNIEGLVNKVDYLFISKYYATKNGFKDKNSTVQHFSTLVKKDATVICKWGNEGAAAKRDGNDILDVTGEKIDNSKIVDSLGVGDTFVAAFIDSILESKSLQQSLASANFIAAKKLTIKGYSGVANFKS
;
A
#
# COMPACT_ATOMS: atom_id res chain seq x y z
N MET A 1 -23.94 19.94 32.67
CA MET A 1 -23.98 19.07 31.48
C MET A 1 -22.59 19.13 30.88
N GLU A 2 -21.77 18.14 31.20
CA GLU A 2 -20.45 17.98 30.60
C GLU A 2 -20.66 17.30 29.25
N GLU A 3 -20.47 18.04 28.16
CA GLU A 3 -20.31 17.46 26.83
C GLU A 3 -19.03 16.63 26.83
N LYS A 4 -19.19 15.31 26.88
CA LYS A 4 -18.16 14.36 26.45
C LYS A 4 -17.97 14.56 24.94
N ILE A 5 -17.11 15.49 24.56
CA ILE A 5 -16.46 15.49 23.25
C ILE A 5 -15.51 14.28 23.29
N GLY A 6 -16.00 13.11 22.89
CA GLY A 6 -15.11 11.98 22.62
C GLY A 6 -14.10 12.44 21.59
N SER A 7 -12.81 12.38 21.89
CA SER A 7 -11.77 12.74 20.91
C SER A 7 -11.95 11.82 19.70
N GLU A 8 -12.44 12.38 18.60
CA GLU A 8 -12.62 11.63 17.37
C GLU A 8 -11.27 11.03 16.97
N LYS A 9 -11.23 9.71 16.72
CA LYS A 9 -9.97 9.04 16.39
C LYS A 9 -9.48 9.61 15.05
N LYS A 10 -8.30 10.22 15.06
CA LYS A 10 -7.64 10.70 13.83
C LYS A 10 -7.49 9.56 12.82
N ARG A 11 -7.71 9.89 11.55
CA ARG A 11 -7.71 8.95 10.42
C ARG A 11 -6.30 8.71 9.88
N VAL A 12 -6.15 7.59 9.18
CA VAL A 12 -5.03 7.36 8.25
C VAL A 12 -5.52 7.62 6.83
N LEU A 13 -4.87 8.52 6.11
CA LEU A 13 -5.13 8.78 4.70
C LEU A 13 -4.20 7.92 3.84
N CYS A 14 -4.76 7.14 2.92
CA CYS A 14 -4.02 6.45 1.87
C CYS A 14 -4.26 7.17 0.55
N VAL A 15 -3.18 7.53 -0.15
CA VAL A 15 -3.20 8.31 -1.38
C VAL A 15 -2.57 7.49 -2.50
N GLY A 16 -3.29 7.25 -3.58
CA GLY A 16 -2.76 6.48 -4.69
C GLY A 16 -3.84 5.92 -5.59
N TRP A 17 -3.60 4.74 -6.14
CA TRP A 17 -4.44 4.17 -7.18
C TRP A 17 -5.44 3.14 -6.62
N THR A 18 -6.54 2.96 -7.35
CA THR A 18 -7.51 1.89 -7.22
C THR A 18 -7.78 1.30 -8.60
N CYS A 19 -7.81 -0.03 -8.67
CA CYS A 19 -8.11 -0.78 -9.88
C CYS A 19 -9.06 -1.95 -9.57
N VAL A 20 -9.52 -2.64 -10.61
CA VAL A 20 -10.16 -3.95 -10.46
C VAL A 20 -9.22 -5.02 -10.98
N ASP A 21 -8.88 -5.95 -10.09
CA ASP A 21 -8.11 -7.14 -10.40
C ASP A 21 -9.10 -8.23 -10.85
N ILE A 22 -9.00 -8.66 -12.11
CA ILE A 22 -9.66 -9.86 -12.61
C ILE A 22 -8.69 -11.01 -12.39
N VAL A 23 -8.98 -11.80 -11.35
CA VAL A 23 -8.10 -12.88 -10.92
C VAL A 23 -8.57 -14.20 -11.50
N THR A 24 -7.67 -14.84 -12.24
CA THR A 24 -7.85 -16.17 -12.80
C THR A 24 -6.89 -17.11 -12.11
N VAL A 25 -7.44 -18.18 -11.52
CA VAL A 25 -6.66 -19.20 -10.80
C VAL A 25 -6.44 -20.38 -11.73
N VAL A 26 -5.18 -20.75 -11.90
CA VAL A 26 -4.74 -21.89 -12.73
C VAL A 26 -3.90 -22.86 -11.88
N GLU A 27 -3.87 -24.13 -12.26
CA GLU A 27 -3.01 -25.11 -11.60
C GLU A 27 -1.54 -24.76 -11.84
N THR A 28 -1.18 -24.59 -13.11
CA THR A 28 0.13 -24.13 -13.61
C THR A 28 -0.06 -23.02 -14.63
N PHE A 29 0.98 -22.22 -14.89
CA PHE A 29 0.91 -21.19 -15.93
C PHE A 29 0.63 -21.82 -17.31
N PRO A 30 -0.28 -21.22 -18.11
CA PRO A 30 -0.52 -21.67 -19.46
C PRO A 30 0.71 -21.43 -20.33
N GLU A 31 0.93 -22.30 -21.31
CA GLU A 31 1.92 -22.08 -22.36
C GLU A 31 1.39 -21.03 -23.35
N GLU A 32 2.30 -20.24 -23.91
CA GLU A 32 1.94 -19.25 -24.93
C GLU A 32 1.36 -19.95 -26.17
N ASP A 33 0.31 -19.37 -26.76
CA ASP A 33 -0.37 -19.89 -27.96
C ASP A 33 -1.05 -21.27 -27.78
N THR A 34 -1.66 -21.51 -26.61
CA THR A 34 -2.44 -22.73 -26.29
C THR A 34 -3.88 -22.44 -25.84
N ASP A 35 -4.79 -23.40 -26.04
CA ASP A 35 -6.21 -23.32 -25.66
C ASP A 35 -6.70 -24.51 -24.80
N ASP A 36 -5.78 -25.30 -24.25
CA ASP A 36 -6.06 -26.53 -23.48
C ASP A 36 -6.06 -26.32 -21.95
N THR A 37 -5.70 -25.12 -21.48
CA THR A 37 -5.62 -24.81 -20.05
C THR A 37 -6.98 -24.39 -19.49
N GLY A 38 -7.61 -25.27 -18.71
CA GLY A 38 -8.80 -24.95 -17.92
C GLY A 38 -8.46 -24.11 -16.68
N ILE A 39 -9.30 -23.12 -16.37
CA ILE A 39 -9.19 -22.34 -15.13
C ILE A 39 -9.84 -23.09 -13.96
N MET A 40 -9.25 -22.97 -12.76
CA MET A 40 -9.77 -23.58 -11.55
C MET A 40 -10.82 -22.72 -10.86
N ASP A 41 -10.65 -21.40 -10.90
CA ASP A 41 -11.52 -20.40 -10.31
C ASP A 41 -11.29 -19.05 -10.99
N TYR A 42 -12.26 -18.13 -10.90
CA TYR A 42 -12.06 -16.74 -11.26
C TYR A 42 -12.92 -15.82 -10.38
N TYR A 43 -12.41 -14.63 -10.11
CA TYR A 43 -13.14 -13.64 -9.32
C TYR A 43 -12.60 -12.24 -9.55
N TRP A 44 -13.41 -11.26 -9.17
CA TRP A 44 -13.00 -9.86 -9.14
C TRP A 44 -12.57 -9.50 -7.73
N GLN A 45 -11.53 -8.68 -7.64
CA GLN A 45 -11.05 -8.09 -6.40
C GLN A 45 -10.71 -6.62 -6.65
N ARG A 46 -10.97 -5.74 -5.70
CA ARG A 46 -10.43 -4.39 -5.76
C ARG A 46 -8.94 -4.42 -5.47
N GLY A 47 -8.16 -3.79 -6.33
CA GLY A 47 -6.72 -3.66 -6.22
C GLY A 47 -6.25 -2.21 -6.10
N GLY A 48 -4.94 -2.02 -6.25
CA GLY A 48 -4.24 -0.75 -6.08
C GLY A 48 -3.64 -0.61 -4.69
N ASN A 49 -2.35 -0.23 -4.61
CA ASN A 49 -1.56 -0.35 -3.38
C ASN A 49 -2.14 0.49 -2.24
N ALA A 50 -2.52 1.74 -2.51
CA ALA A 50 -3.18 2.61 -1.55
C ALA A 50 -4.56 2.05 -1.13
N SER A 51 -5.34 1.56 -2.09
CA SER A 51 -6.65 0.94 -1.88
C SER A 51 -6.59 -0.30 -0.97
N ASN A 52 -5.61 -1.16 -1.21
CA ASN A 52 -5.36 -2.37 -0.42
C ASN A 52 -4.88 -2.01 0.99
N THR A 53 -3.94 -1.07 1.10
CA THR A 53 -3.43 -0.58 2.39
C THR A 53 -4.56 -0.03 3.26
N ALA A 54 -5.47 0.78 2.69
CA ALA A 54 -6.63 1.30 3.40
C ALA A 54 -7.59 0.19 3.88
N SER A 55 -7.78 -0.86 3.08
CA SER A 55 -8.64 -2.00 3.42
C SER A 55 -8.11 -2.78 4.61
N VAL A 56 -6.79 -3.00 4.64
CA VAL A 56 -6.14 -3.70 5.75
C VAL A 56 -6.16 -2.84 7.01
N LEU A 57 -5.79 -1.57 6.93
CA LEU A 57 -5.84 -0.66 8.08
C LEU A 57 -7.24 -0.57 8.69
N SER A 58 -8.27 -0.45 7.84
CA SER A 58 -9.66 -0.44 8.30
C SER A 58 -10.05 -1.75 8.98
N THR A 59 -9.65 -2.90 8.40
CA THR A 59 -9.85 -4.22 9.02
C THR A 59 -9.14 -4.34 10.37
N LEU A 60 -7.97 -3.69 10.55
CA LEU A 60 -7.26 -3.62 11.83
C LEU A 60 -7.87 -2.63 12.84
N GLY A 61 -9.01 -2.00 12.50
CA GLY A 61 -9.77 -1.11 13.36
C GLY A 61 -9.32 0.35 13.32
N ARG A 62 -8.56 0.76 12.29
CA ARG A 62 -8.15 2.16 12.08
C ARG A 62 -9.16 2.89 11.21
N PRO A 63 -9.64 4.08 11.63
CA PRO A 63 -10.38 4.95 10.73
C PRO A 63 -9.51 5.30 9.52
N CYS A 64 -9.97 4.96 8.33
CA CYS A 64 -9.21 5.12 7.11
C CYS A 64 -9.99 5.88 6.05
N GLU A 65 -9.23 6.65 5.29
CA GLU A 65 -9.71 7.37 4.13
C GLU A 65 -8.81 7.08 2.94
N LEU A 66 -9.43 6.95 1.78
CA LEU A 66 -8.74 6.77 0.51
C LEU A 66 -8.92 8.03 -0.34
N LEU A 67 -7.82 8.58 -0.83
CA LEU A 67 -7.80 9.58 -1.89
C LEU A 67 -7.29 8.94 -3.16
N THR A 68 -8.18 8.80 -4.13
CA THR A 68 -7.92 8.18 -5.43
C THR A 68 -8.84 8.78 -6.49
N VAL A 69 -8.56 8.50 -7.76
CA VAL A 69 -9.44 8.85 -8.88
C VAL A 69 -10.38 7.69 -9.15
N LEU A 70 -11.69 7.96 -9.18
CA LEU A 70 -12.73 6.98 -9.46
C LEU A 70 -13.52 7.39 -10.72
N PRO A 71 -13.46 6.60 -11.80
CA PRO A 71 -14.27 6.81 -12.99
C PRO A 71 -15.75 6.47 -12.73
N LYS A 72 -16.59 7.48 -12.51
CA LYS A 72 -17.97 7.26 -12.00
C LYS A 72 -18.93 6.66 -13.03
N ASP A 73 -18.61 6.78 -14.31
CA ASP A 73 -19.45 6.28 -15.41
C ASP A 73 -19.01 4.89 -15.91
N SER A 74 -17.92 4.33 -15.38
CA SER A 74 -17.43 3.01 -15.80
C SER A 74 -18.31 1.89 -15.24
N SER A 75 -18.35 0.77 -15.95
CA SER A 75 -19.19 -0.37 -15.55
C SER A 75 -18.76 -1.02 -14.22
N GLU A 76 -17.49 -0.86 -13.86
CA GLU A 76 -16.85 -1.41 -12.67
C GLU A 76 -16.93 -0.48 -11.46
N TYR A 77 -17.36 0.77 -11.64
CA TYR A 77 -17.42 1.77 -10.57
C TYR A 77 -18.26 1.29 -9.37
N GLN A 78 -19.42 0.68 -9.63
CA GLN A 78 -20.29 0.19 -8.57
C GLN A 78 -19.63 -0.92 -7.76
N PHE A 79 -18.89 -1.83 -8.41
CA PHE A 79 -18.10 -2.86 -7.72
C PHE A 79 -17.04 -2.24 -6.80
N LEU A 80 -16.30 -1.23 -7.29
CA LEU A 80 -15.33 -0.52 -6.45
C LEU A 80 -15.98 0.13 -5.24
N LYS A 81 -17.10 0.83 -5.45
CA LYS A 81 -17.82 1.53 -4.39
C LYS A 81 -18.35 0.57 -3.32
N ASP A 82 -18.97 -0.54 -3.74
CA ASP A 82 -19.51 -1.54 -2.83
C ASP A 82 -18.40 -2.20 -2.00
N ASP A 83 -17.26 -2.50 -2.62
CA ASP A 83 -16.13 -3.10 -1.89
C ASP A 83 -15.43 -2.09 -0.95
N LEU A 84 -15.26 -0.83 -1.35
CA LEU A 84 -14.76 0.24 -0.46
C LEU A 84 -15.69 0.42 0.75
N GLN A 85 -17.01 0.42 0.53
CA GLN A 85 -18.01 0.51 1.60
C GLN A 85 -17.98 -0.72 2.52
N LYS A 86 -17.82 -1.93 1.96
CA LYS A 86 -17.67 -3.17 2.74
C LYS A 86 -16.52 -3.08 3.75
N TYR A 87 -15.41 -2.44 3.39
CA TYR A 87 -14.28 -2.20 4.30
C TYR A 87 -14.43 -0.90 5.11
N SER A 88 -15.58 -0.21 5.09
CA SER A 88 -15.80 1.05 5.81
C SER A 88 -14.72 2.11 5.55
N ILE A 89 -14.21 2.16 4.32
CA ILE A 89 -13.23 3.15 3.90
C ILE A 89 -13.96 4.45 3.56
N ASN A 90 -13.55 5.57 4.16
CA ASN A 90 -14.06 6.88 3.76
C ASN A 90 -13.53 7.22 2.36
N THR A 91 -14.42 7.67 1.47
CA THR A 91 -14.12 8.03 0.08
C THR A 91 -14.59 9.44 -0.27
N ASP A 92 -14.86 10.29 0.72
CA ASP A 92 -15.53 11.58 0.55
C ASP A 92 -14.74 12.53 -0.35
N HIS A 93 -13.40 12.48 -0.26
CA HIS A 93 -12.52 13.29 -1.09
C HIS A 93 -12.00 12.57 -2.35
N CYS A 94 -12.50 11.38 -2.69
CA CYS A 94 -12.14 10.73 -3.95
C CYS A 94 -12.55 11.58 -5.15
N VAL A 95 -11.68 11.67 -6.16
CA VAL A 95 -11.90 12.48 -7.36
C VAL A 95 -12.75 11.67 -8.34
N LEU A 96 -13.98 12.12 -8.58
CA LEU A 96 -14.86 11.47 -9.55
C LEU A 96 -14.59 12.00 -10.97
N THR A 97 -14.37 11.09 -11.93
CA THR A 97 -14.11 11.46 -13.33
C THR A 97 -15.17 10.88 -14.27
N GLU A 98 -15.52 11.64 -15.31
CA GLU A 98 -16.47 11.24 -16.37
C GLU A 98 -15.72 10.76 -17.61
N GLY A 99 -16.32 9.85 -18.37
CA GLY A 99 -15.80 9.38 -19.66
C GLY A 99 -14.43 8.66 -19.59
N LYS A 100 -14.02 8.26 -18.38
CA LYS A 100 -12.83 7.43 -18.13
C LYS A 100 -13.28 6.03 -17.71
N GLU A 101 -12.35 5.08 -17.78
CA GLU A 101 -12.60 3.70 -17.41
C GLU A 101 -11.75 3.31 -16.20
N VAL A 102 -12.31 2.45 -15.35
CA VAL A 102 -11.56 1.87 -14.24
C VAL A 102 -10.41 1.04 -14.80
N PRO A 103 -9.18 1.24 -14.31
CA PRO A 103 -8.04 0.43 -14.70
C PRO A 103 -8.25 -1.02 -14.25
N ILE A 104 -7.96 -1.94 -15.16
CA ILE A 104 -8.08 -3.37 -14.90
C ILE A 104 -6.69 -3.97 -14.78
N ALA A 105 -6.51 -4.86 -13.82
CA ALA A 105 -5.37 -5.76 -13.79
C ALA A 105 -5.84 -7.19 -14.04
N THR A 106 -5.32 -7.84 -15.08
CA THR A 106 -5.53 -9.27 -15.28
C THR A 106 -4.47 -10.01 -14.49
N VAL A 107 -4.89 -10.86 -13.56
CA VAL A 107 -4.00 -11.62 -12.67
C VAL A 107 -4.11 -13.09 -13.01
N LEU A 108 -2.97 -13.71 -13.31
CA LEU A 108 -2.83 -15.17 -13.33
C LEU A 108 -2.19 -15.63 -12.03
N LEU A 109 -2.94 -16.40 -11.22
CA LEU A 109 -2.48 -16.99 -9.97
C LEU A 109 -2.25 -18.49 -10.15
N SER A 110 -1.00 -18.94 -9.99
CA SER A 110 -0.61 -20.35 -10.06
C SER A 110 -0.74 -21.03 -8.70
N ARG A 111 -1.55 -22.09 -8.61
CA ARG A 111 -1.65 -22.91 -7.39
C ARG A 111 -0.40 -23.71 -7.11
N HIS A 112 0.27 -24.20 -8.15
CA HIS A 112 1.47 -25.02 -8.01
C HIS A 112 2.61 -24.28 -7.32
N THR A 113 2.82 -23.02 -7.69
CA THR A 113 3.94 -22.19 -7.19
C THR A 113 3.52 -21.14 -6.16
N GLY A 114 2.23 -20.81 -6.08
CA GLY A 114 1.71 -19.67 -5.29
C GLY A 114 2.04 -18.29 -5.89
N SER A 115 2.70 -18.24 -7.04
CA SER A 115 3.10 -16.99 -7.69
C SER A 115 1.96 -16.38 -8.51
N SER A 116 2.00 -15.06 -8.65
CA SER A 116 1.05 -14.30 -9.47
C SER A 116 1.78 -13.51 -10.56
N THR A 117 1.21 -13.48 -11.76
CA THR A 117 1.60 -12.53 -12.82
C THR A 117 0.47 -11.52 -12.98
N VAL A 118 0.81 -10.23 -12.94
CA VAL A 118 -0.17 -9.13 -13.00
C VAL A 118 0.09 -8.31 -14.26
N LEU A 119 -0.94 -8.17 -15.09
CA LEU A 119 -0.92 -7.39 -16.32
C LEU A 119 -1.88 -6.21 -16.16
N TYR A 120 -1.35 -5.00 -16.11
CA TYR A 120 -2.16 -3.79 -15.97
C TYR A 120 -2.60 -3.26 -17.33
N THR A 121 -3.83 -2.76 -17.43
CA THR A 121 -4.25 -1.99 -18.60
C THR A 121 -3.44 -0.70 -18.70
N LEU A 122 -2.99 -0.36 -19.90
CA LEU A 122 -2.36 0.93 -20.21
C LEU A 122 -3.38 2.05 -20.45
N LYS A 123 -4.60 1.91 -19.93
CA LYS A 123 -5.66 2.90 -20.09
C LYS A 123 -5.32 4.15 -19.27
N ASP A 124 -5.57 5.31 -19.87
CA ASP A 124 -5.19 6.61 -19.35
C ASP A 124 -6.21 7.11 -18.31
N LEU A 125 -6.04 6.67 -17.06
CA LEU A 125 -6.64 7.31 -15.90
C LEU A 125 -5.71 8.44 -15.43
N PRO A 126 -6.20 9.68 -15.27
CA PRO A 126 -5.35 10.76 -14.81
C PRO A 126 -4.85 10.51 -13.39
N GLU A 127 -3.64 11.00 -13.10
CA GLU A 127 -3.13 11.06 -11.74
C GLU A 127 -3.81 12.17 -10.93
N LEU A 128 -3.74 12.04 -9.60
CA LEU A 128 -4.13 13.10 -8.68
C LEU A 128 -3.26 14.35 -8.90
N LYS A 129 -3.89 15.51 -8.76
CA LYS A 129 -3.28 16.84 -8.87
C LYS A 129 -3.27 17.55 -7.53
N GLU A 130 -2.52 18.64 -7.43
CA GLU A 130 -2.40 19.39 -6.18
C GLU A 130 -3.76 19.92 -5.69
N GLU A 131 -4.64 20.33 -6.61
CA GLU A 131 -5.98 20.84 -6.30
C GLU A 131 -6.85 19.82 -5.55
N ASP A 132 -6.67 18.52 -5.82
CA ASP A 132 -7.41 17.42 -5.20
C ASP A 132 -7.09 17.27 -3.70
N PHE A 133 -5.99 17.88 -3.22
CA PHE A 133 -5.59 17.84 -1.80
C PHE A 133 -6.08 19.05 -1.01
N THR A 134 -6.79 19.99 -1.63
CA THR A 134 -7.14 21.27 -1.01
C THR A 134 -7.91 21.10 0.30
N ASP A 135 -8.97 20.30 0.28
CA ASP A 135 -9.82 20.10 1.46
C ASP A 135 -9.12 19.25 2.54
N ILE A 136 -8.33 18.26 2.13
CA ILE A 136 -7.47 17.47 3.02
C ILE A 136 -6.50 18.39 3.78
N LEU A 137 -5.81 19.29 3.06
CA LEU A 137 -4.82 20.20 3.66
C LEU A 137 -5.46 21.24 4.58
N GLN A 138 -6.70 21.67 4.31
CA GLN A 138 -7.45 22.53 5.23
C GLN A 138 -7.89 21.79 6.50
N ASN A 139 -8.15 20.48 6.37
CA ASN A 139 -8.64 19.61 7.44
C ASN A 139 -7.56 18.68 8.01
N LEU A 140 -6.30 19.08 7.88
CA LEU A 140 -5.15 18.23 8.14
C LEU A 140 -5.14 17.67 9.58
N HIS A 141 -5.70 18.43 10.53
CA HIS A 141 -5.87 18.02 11.94
C HIS A 141 -6.66 16.71 12.15
N GLN A 142 -7.49 16.30 11.19
CA GLN A 142 -8.27 15.06 11.23
C GLN A 142 -7.44 13.81 10.97
N TYR A 143 -6.18 13.95 10.51
CA TYR A 143 -5.30 12.85 10.19
C TYR A 143 -4.16 12.73 11.21
N CYS A 144 -3.70 11.51 11.44
CA CYS A 144 -2.47 11.21 12.18
C CYS A 144 -1.36 10.65 11.28
N TRP A 145 -1.74 10.10 10.12
CA TRP A 145 -0.81 9.51 9.17
C TRP A 145 -1.31 9.72 7.74
N ILE A 146 -0.40 10.06 6.83
CA ILE A 146 -0.66 10.12 5.39
C ILE A 146 0.34 9.22 4.66
N HIS A 147 -0.17 8.21 3.97
CA HIS A 147 0.61 7.26 3.18
C HIS A 147 0.39 7.49 1.69
N PHE A 148 1.47 7.73 0.96
CA PHE A 148 1.46 7.90 -0.48
C PHE A 148 1.96 6.63 -1.18
N GLU A 149 1.27 6.21 -2.23
CA GLU A 149 1.84 5.34 -3.24
C GLU A 149 2.79 6.15 -4.14
N GLY A 150 3.97 5.61 -4.42
CA GLY A 150 4.90 6.18 -5.40
C GLY A 150 4.34 6.07 -6.81
N ARG A 151 4.00 7.21 -7.42
CA ARG A 151 3.30 7.34 -8.70
C ARG A 151 4.02 8.29 -9.67
N PRO A 152 3.70 8.24 -10.97
CA PRO A 152 4.23 9.16 -11.99
C PRO A 152 4.02 10.65 -11.68
N ASN A 153 3.01 11.02 -10.90
CA ASN A 153 2.80 12.40 -10.41
C ASN A 153 3.72 12.77 -9.23
N VAL A 154 4.95 12.26 -9.19
CA VAL A 154 5.89 12.45 -8.07
C VAL A 154 6.08 13.92 -7.70
N GLU A 155 6.12 14.83 -8.67
CA GLU A 155 6.24 16.28 -8.42
C GLU A 155 5.03 16.84 -7.65
N CYS A 156 3.82 16.35 -7.95
CA CYS A 156 2.64 16.69 -7.18
C CYS A 156 2.74 16.17 -5.74
N ILE A 157 3.19 14.92 -5.56
CA ILE A 157 3.39 14.33 -4.22
C ILE A 157 4.39 15.16 -3.41
N ILE A 158 5.51 15.55 -4.02
CA ILE A 158 6.54 16.42 -3.43
C ILE A 158 5.95 17.76 -2.99
N MET A 159 5.16 18.42 -3.85
CA MET A 159 4.50 19.69 -3.52
C MET A 159 3.52 19.56 -2.35
N VAL A 160 2.72 18.49 -2.32
CA VAL A 160 1.79 18.21 -1.22
C VAL A 160 2.55 17.96 0.08
N LEU A 161 3.63 17.18 0.05
CA LEU A 161 4.49 16.94 1.22
C LEU A 161 5.11 18.25 1.75
N ASP A 162 5.54 19.16 0.87
CA ASP A 162 6.03 20.48 1.27
C ASP A 162 4.95 21.33 1.96
N ARG A 163 3.70 21.25 1.49
CA ARG A 163 2.58 21.93 2.13
C ARG A 163 2.25 21.30 3.48
N ILE A 164 2.27 19.98 3.59
CA ILE A 164 2.08 19.26 4.87
C ILE A 164 3.14 19.72 5.88
N GLN A 165 4.43 19.68 5.52
CA GLN A 165 5.52 20.08 6.43
C GLN A 165 5.41 21.53 6.92
N LYS A 166 5.00 22.46 6.05
CA LYS A 166 4.75 23.87 6.44
C LYS A 166 3.60 24.00 7.45
N LEU A 167 2.61 23.11 7.38
CA LEU A 167 1.45 23.09 8.28
C LEU A 167 1.67 22.22 9.54
N GLU A 168 2.61 21.28 9.50
CA GLU A 168 2.91 20.27 10.53
C GLU A 168 3.33 20.87 11.88
N SER A 169 3.92 22.07 11.89
CA SER A 169 4.17 22.83 13.14
C SER A 169 2.92 23.03 14.01
N LYS A 170 1.72 22.78 13.47
CA LYS A 170 0.42 22.82 14.18
C LYS A 170 -0.19 21.43 14.40
N HIS A 171 0.29 20.39 13.72
CA HIS A 171 -0.37 19.09 13.64
C HIS A 171 0.69 17.96 13.57
N ASN A 172 0.84 17.17 14.63
CA ASN A 172 1.73 15.99 14.67
C ASN A 172 1.26 14.92 13.67
N ILE A 173 1.75 14.96 12.43
CA ILE A 173 1.32 14.06 11.35
C ILE A 173 2.53 13.34 10.77
N VAL A 174 2.41 12.03 10.68
CA VAL A 174 3.43 11.18 10.09
C VAL A 174 3.16 11.01 8.61
N THR A 175 4.21 11.09 7.80
CA THR A 175 4.15 10.90 6.35
C THR A 175 4.96 9.68 5.93
N SER A 176 4.47 8.98 4.92
CA SER A 176 5.18 7.83 4.36
C SER A 176 4.95 7.68 2.88
N VAL A 177 5.89 7.03 2.19
CA VAL A 177 5.73 6.66 0.78
C VAL A 177 6.13 5.20 0.52
N GLY A 178 5.38 4.53 -0.34
CA GLY A 178 5.67 3.18 -0.83
C GLY A 178 6.24 3.19 -2.25
N LEU A 179 7.39 2.55 -2.45
CA LEU A 179 8.07 2.42 -3.75
C LEU A 179 7.98 0.98 -4.25
N ASP A 180 7.08 0.76 -5.21
CA ASP A 180 6.86 -0.54 -5.82
C ASP A 180 7.33 -0.61 -7.28
N ASN A 181 7.09 0.42 -8.11
CA ASN A 181 7.54 0.46 -9.51
C ASN A 181 8.63 1.53 -9.74
N PRO A 182 9.86 1.16 -10.14
CA PRO A 182 10.94 2.12 -10.40
C PRO A 182 10.63 3.11 -11.53
N ASP A 183 9.88 2.69 -12.54
CA ASP A 183 9.62 3.50 -13.73
C ASP A 183 8.70 4.70 -13.45
N HIS A 184 8.02 4.69 -12.30
CA HIS A 184 7.11 5.78 -11.89
C HIS A 184 7.84 6.99 -11.30
N ILE A 185 9.09 6.86 -10.83
CA ILE A 185 9.71 7.86 -9.96
C ILE A 185 10.87 8.56 -10.66
N THR A 186 10.62 9.75 -11.19
CA THR A 186 11.63 10.57 -11.88
C THR A 186 12.50 11.41 -10.93
N ASN A 187 12.00 11.73 -9.73
CA ASN A 187 12.67 12.57 -8.73
C ASN A 187 12.70 11.89 -7.35
N ILE A 188 13.50 10.83 -7.25
CA ILE A 188 13.54 9.99 -6.05
C ILE A 188 14.09 10.75 -4.83
N GLU A 189 15.19 11.49 -4.98
CA GLU A 189 15.82 12.21 -3.87
C GLU A 189 14.90 13.30 -3.31
N GLY A 190 14.22 14.06 -4.19
CA GLY A 190 13.26 15.09 -3.79
C GLY A 190 12.06 14.52 -3.03
N LEU A 191 11.64 13.29 -3.36
CA LEU A 191 10.55 12.59 -2.71
C LEU A 191 10.95 12.01 -1.34
N VAL A 192 12.01 11.19 -1.31
CA VAL A 192 12.35 10.42 -0.10
C VAL A 192 12.89 11.28 1.03
N ASN A 193 13.48 12.44 0.71
CA ASN A 193 13.92 13.42 1.70
C ASN A 193 12.75 14.19 2.36
N LYS A 194 11.48 13.89 2.02
CA LYS A 194 10.32 14.59 2.59
C LYS A 194 9.46 13.73 3.52
N VAL A 195 9.69 12.42 3.58
CA VAL A 195 8.84 11.48 4.32
C VAL A 195 9.49 10.97 5.60
N ASP A 196 8.68 10.60 6.59
CA ASP A 196 9.16 10.01 7.86
C ASP A 196 9.43 8.51 7.72
N TYR A 197 8.66 7.83 6.85
CA TYR A 197 8.82 6.40 6.56
C TYR A 197 8.86 6.14 5.06
N LEU A 198 9.87 5.39 4.62
CA LEU A 198 10.04 4.95 3.25
C LEU A 198 9.90 3.43 3.17
N PHE A 199 8.92 2.93 2.43
CA PHE A 199 8.75 1.50 2.16
C PHE A 199 9.26 1.18 0.75
N ILE A 200 10.09 0.15 0.64
CA ILE A 200 10.71 -0.27 -0.63
C ILE A 200 10.40 -1.73 -0.88
N SER A 201 9.89 -2.06 -2.06
CA SER A 201 9.67 -3.44 -2.47
C SER A 201 10.92 -4.13 -2.98
N LYS A 202 10.95 -5.47 -2.90
CA LYS A 202 11.97 -6.30 -3.58
C LYS A 202 12.06 -5.99 -5.07
N TYR A 203 10.93 -5.77 -5.75
CA TYR A 203 10.92 -5.47 -7.18
C TYR A 203 11.61 -4.14 -7.48
N TYR A 204 11.24 -3.09 -6.75
CA TYR A 204 11.87 -1.77 -6.86
C TYR A 204 13.38 -1.84 -6.60
N ALA A 205 13.78 -2.51 -5.52
CA ALA A 205 15.18 -2.64 -5.14
C ALA A 205 15.99 -3.43 -6.18
N THR A 206 15.48 -4.58 -6.63
CA THR A 206 16.18 -5.43 -7.62
C THR A 206 16.33 -4.76 -8.97
N LYS A 207 15.32 -3.99 -9.42
CA LYS A 207 15.42 -3.19 -10.65
C LYS A 207 16.45 -2.06 -10.56
N ASN A 208 16.74 -1.57 -9.35
CA ASN A 208 17.80 -0.61 -9.08
C ASN A 208 19.15 -1.28 -8.73
N GLY A 209 19.31 -2.58 -8.98
CA GLY A 209 20.58 -3.28 -8.84
C GLY A 209 20.91 -3.83 -7.45
N PHE A 210 20.01 -3.67 -6.47
CA PHE A 210 20.20 -4.25 -5.14
C PHE A 210 19.90 -5.75 -5.13
N LYS A 211 20.66 -6.51 -4.34
CA LYS A 211 20.53 -7.98 -4.26
C LYS A 211 19.89 -8.46 -2.97
N ASP A 212 19.77 -7.60 -1.98
CA ASP A 212 19.24 -7.92 -0.67
C ASP A 212 18.63 -6.69 0.01
N LYS A 213 17.79 -6.95 1.00
CA LYS A 213 17.10 -5.93 1.79
C LYS A 213 18.03 -5.06 2.65
N ASN A 214 19.16 -5.59 3.12
CA ASN A 214 20.06 -4.87 4.02
C ASN A 214 20.90 -3.83 3.27
N SER A 215 21.47 -4.19 2.12
CA SER A 215 22.14 -3.24 1.23
C SER A 215 21.18 -2.17 0.71
N THR A 216 19.92 -2.55 0.45
CA THR A 216 18.87 -1.59 0.05
C THR A 216 18.60 -0.55 1.16
N VAL A 217 18.26 -0.98 2.39
CA VAL A 217 17.98 -0.01 3.46
C VAL A 217 19.21 0.81 3.82
N GLN A 218 20.42 0.23 3.73
CA GLN A 218 21.67 0.95 3.95
C GLN A 218 21.84 2.09 2.95
N HIS A 219 21.61 1.84 1.66
CA HIS A 219 21.73 2.88 0.63
C HIS A 219 20.67 3.97 0.81
N PHE A 220 19.39 3.62 0.85
CA PHE A 220 18.33 4.61 0.94
C PHE A 220 18.33 5.39 2.26
N SER A 221 18.93 4.83 3.34
CA SER A 221 19.13 5.59 4.59
C SER A 221 20.02 6.82 4.43
N THR A 222 20.85 6.89 3.37
CA THR A 222 21.68 8.08 3.10
C THR A 222 20.95 9.15 2.29
N LEU A 223 19.74 8.88 1.78
CA LEU A 223 18.97 9.77 0.92
C LEU A 223 17.77 10.41 1.64
N VAL A 224 17.26 9.75 2.68
CA VAL A 224 16.13 10.24 3.47
C VAL A 224 16.53 11.38 4.41
N LYS A 225 15.53 12.12 4.89
CA LYS A 225 15.75 13.16 5.91
C LYS A 225 16.20 12.56 7.23
N LYS A 226 16.79 13.42 8.07
CA LYS A 226 17.17 13.07 9.44
C LYS A 226 15.99 12.44 10.19
N ASP A 227 16.30 11.44 11.01
CA ASP A 227 15.34 10.69 11.86
C ASP A 227 14.29 9.86 11.11
N ALA A 228 14.30 9.83 9.78
CA ALA A 228 13.42 8.99 8.97
C ALA A 228 13.78 7.50 9.08
N THR A 229 12.83 6.64 8.75
CA THR A 229 12.99 5.17 8.74
C THR A 229 12.79 4.62 7.34
N VAL A 230 13.76 3.85 6.87
CA VAL A 230 13.68 3.08 5.61
C VAL A 230 13.34 1.64 5.94
N ILE A 231 12.38 1.06 5.22
CA ILE A 231 11.93 -0.32 5.35
C ILE A 231 11.98 -0.98 3.97
N CYS A 232 12.59 -2.15 3.88
CA CYS A 232 12.62 -2.94 2.65
C CYS A 232 11.98 -4.31 2.88
N LYS A 233 10.89 -4.60 2.15
CA LYS A 233 10.15 -5.87 2.17
C LYS A 233 10.71 -6.81 1.09
N TRP A 234 11.08 -8.03 1.47
CA TRP A 234 11.83 -8.99 0.63
C TRP A 234 11.18 -10.37 0.49
N GLY A 235 9.84 -10.43 0.49
CA GLY A 235 9.10 -11.67 0.30
C GLY A 235 9.37 -12.69 1.41
N ASN A 236 9.64 -13.94 1.02
CA ASN A 236 9.91 -15.05 1.95
C ASN A 236 11.22 -14.91 2.75
N GLU A 237 12.09 -13.96 2.39
CA GLU A 237 13.31 -13.66 3.14
C GLU A 237 13.04 -12.64 4.27
N GLY A 238 11.83 -12.10 4.35
CA GLY A 238 11.35 -11.21 5.40
C GLY A 238 11.54 -9.74 5.06
N ALA A 239 11.92 -8.93 6.05
CA ALA A 239 12.08 -7.49 5.87
C ALA A 239 13.29 -6.96 6.66
N ALA A 240 13.76 -5.78 6.26
CA ALA A 240 14.77 -5.04 6.98
C ALA A 240 14.31 -3.60 7.19
N ALA A 241 14.74 -2.98 8.28
CA ALA A 241 14.52 -1.56 8.51
C ALA A 241 15.78 -0.90 9.06
N LYS A 242 15.95 0.37 8.72
CA LYS A 242 16.99 1.21 9.30
C LYS A 242 16.42 2.60 9.55
N ARG A 243 16.54 3.04 10.80
CA ARG A 243 16.31 4.44 11.17
C ARG A 243 17.63 5.18 11.09
N ASP A 244 17.59 6.44 10.68
CA ASP A 244 18.76 7.29 10.66
C ASP A 244 19.55 7.21 11.99
N GLY A 245 20.88 7.11 11.89
CA GLY A 245 21.77 6.94 13.04
C GLY A 245 21.76 5.57 13.75
N ASN A 246 20.87 4.65 13.39
CA ASN A 246 20.74 3.34 14.04
C ASN A 246 21.29 2.18 13.19
N ASP A 247 21.55 1.05 13.85
CA ASP A 247 21.86 -0.22 13.20
C ASP A 247 20.69 -0.76 12.38
N ILE A 248 21.01 -1.61 11.40
CA ILE A 248 20.00 -2.31 10.59
C ILE A 248 19.29 -3.35 11.45
N LEU A 249 17.96 -3.30 11.45
CA LEU A 249 17.10 -4.34 11.98
C LEU A 249 16.70 -5.28 10.85
N ASP A 250 16.90 -6.58 11.05
CA ASP A 250 16.55 -7.63 10.09
C ASP A 250 15.58 -8.61 10.76
N VAL A 251 14.43 -8.84 10.11
CA VAL A 251 13.52 -9.93 10.48
C VAL A 251 13.48 -10.96 9.37
N THR A 252 13.64 -12.22 9.76
CA THR A 252 13.50 -13.37 8.85
C THR A 252 12.03 -13.54 8.44
N GLY A 253 11.80 -13.95 7.20
CA GLY A 253 10.47 -14.22 6.68
C GLY A 253 9.78 -15.37 7.43
N GLU A 254 8.50 -15.20 7.72
CA GLU A 254 7.66 -16.27 8.26
C GLU A 254 7.43 -17.32 7.16
N LYS A 255 7.77 -18.58 7.45
CA LYS A 255 7.61 -19.67 6.48
C LYS A 255 6.15 -20.12 6.43
N ILE A 256 5.53 -19.97 5.27
CA ILE A 256 4.20 -20.51 4.95
C ILE A 256 4.40 -21.69 4.00
N ASP A 257 3.73 -22.81 4.32
CA ASP A 257 3.67 -23.96 3.43
C ASP A 257 2.93 -23.58 2.14
N ASN A 258 3.52 -23.87 0.98
CA ASN A 258 2.93 -23.54 -0.32
C ASN A 258 1.52 -24.11 -0.48
N SER A 259 1.24 -25.29 0.08
CA SER A 259 -0.10 -25.90 0.04
C SER A 259 -1.17 -25.10 0.80
N LYS A 260 -0.75 -24.16 1.67
CA LYS A 260 -1.64 -23.27 2.41
C LYS A 260 -1.76 -21.89 1.77
N ILE A 261 -1.05 -21.61 0.68
CA ILE A 261 -1.16 -20.34 -0.03
C ILE A 261 -2.49 -20.31 -0.80
N VAL A 262 -3.34 -19.37 -0.42
CA VAL A 262 -4.67 -19.14 -0.99
C VAL A 262 -4.65 -17.94 -1.92
N ASP A 263 -4.03 -16.83 -1.51
CA ASP A 263 -4.06 -15.57 -2.25
C ASP A 263 -2.86 -14.69 -1.89
N SER A 264 -2.02 -14.41 -2.90
CA SER A 264 -0.79 -13.60 -2.77
C SER A 264 -0.98 -12.11 -3.10
N LEU A 265 -2.16 -11.67 -3.52
CA LEU A 265 -2.41 -10.29 -3.93
C LEU A 265 -2.41 -9.32 -2.74
N GLY A 266 -1.74 -8.18 -2.87
CA GLY A 266 -1.68 -7.16 -1.82
C GLY A 266 -1.00 -7.61 -0.50
N VAL A 267 -0.19 -8.66 -0.51
CA VAL A 267 0.65 -9.05 0.65
C VAL A 267 1.61 -7.92 1.02
N GLY A 268 2.18 -7.23 0.03
CA GLY A 268 3.03 -6.08 0.24
C GLY A 268 2.29 -4.90 0.88
N ASP A 269 1.04 -4.66 0.49
CA ASP A 269 0.20 -3.60 1.04
C ASP A 269 -0.26 -3.94 2.46
N THR A 270 -0.53 -5.22 2.71
CA THR A 270 -0.81 -5.75 4.04
C THR A 270 0.35 -5.51 5.00
N PHE A 271 1.59 -5.72 4.53
CA PHE A 271 2.78 -5.40 5.31
C PHE A 271 2.83 -3.91 5.69
N VAL A 272 2.63 -3.02 4.72
CA VAL A 272 2.65 -1.57 4.94
C VAL A 272 1.58 -1.16 5.96
N ALA A 273 0.34 -1.61 5.76
CA ALA A 273 -0.77 -1.35 6.67
C ALA A 273 -0.51 -1.86 8.10
N ALA A 274 -0.06 -3.11 8.24
CA ALA A 274 0.24 -3.70 9.54
C ALA A 274 1.41 -3.00 10.25
N PHE A 275 2.41 -2.52 9.49
CA PHE A 275 3.49 -1.72 10.05
C PHE A 275 2.99 -0.37 10.57
N ILE A 276 2.22 0.35 9.76
CA ILE A 276 1.61 1.65 10.13
C ILE A 276 0.75 1.48 11.39
N ASP A 277 -0.12 0.48 11.41
CA ASP A 277 -0.97 0.16 12.57
C ASP A 277 -0.13 -0.07 13.83
N SER A 278 0.93 -0.88 13.73
CA SER A 278 1.82 -1.19 14.85
C SER A 278 2.55 0.05 15.39
N ILE A 279 3.06 0.93 14.51
CA ILE A 279 3.66 2.20 14.93
C ILE A 279 2.64 3.10 15.63
N LEU A 280 1.41 3.17 15.12
CA LEU A 280 0.31 3.90 15.75
C LEU A 280 -0.15 3.29 17.08
N GLU A 281 0.23 2.05 17.40
CA GLU A 281 0.12 1.44 18.73
C GLU A 281 1.31 1.75 19.64
N SER A 282 2.25 2.60 19.19
CA SER A 282 3.48 2.93 19.91
C SER A 282 4.40 1.73 20.16
N LYS A 283 4.29 0.67 19.35
CA LYS A 283 5.23 -0.45 19.37
C LYS A 283 6.61 -0.01 18.87
N SER A 284 7.66 -0.69 19.33
CA SER A 284 9.02 -0.39 18.86
C SER A 284 9.19 -0.67 17.37
N LEU A 285 10.23 -0.13 16.75
CA LEU A 285 10.53 -0.39 15.34
C LEU A 285 10.71 -1.90 15.07
N GLN A 286 11.41 -2.61 15.97
CA GLN A 286 11.61 -4.06 15.85
C GLN A 286 10.29 -4.83 15.98
N GLN A 287 9.43 -4.48 16.94
CA GLN A 287 8.11 -5.09 17.09
C GLN A 287 7.23 -4.84 15.87
N SER A 288 7.26 -3.61 15.33
CA SER A 288 6.47 -3.24 14.16
C SER A 288 6.93 -3.95 12.90
N LEU A 289 8.25 -4.09 12.70
CA LEU A 289 8.81 -4.84 11.60
C LEU A 289 8.43 -6.33 11.67
N ALA A 290 8.54 -6.94 12.85
CA ALA A 290 8.19 -8.34 13.06
C ALA A 290 6.68 -8.60 12.88
N SER A 291 5.83 -7.74 13.46
CA SER A 291 4.38 -7.84 13.36
C SER A 291 3.90 -7.69 11.92
N ALA A 292 4.43 -6.71 11.18
CA ALA A 292 4.10 -6.50 9.78
C ALA A 292 4.48 -7.71 8.91
N ASN A 293 5.68 -8.25 9.12
CA ASN A 293 6.16 -9.45 8.44
C ASN A 293 5.27 -10.67 8.71
N PHE A 294 4.89 -10.88 9.97
CA PHE A 294 4.01 -11.98 10.36
C PHE A 294 2.61 -11.85 9.74
N ILE A 295 1.97 -10.69 9.87
CA ILE A 295 0.60 -10.46 9.37
C ILE A 295 0.57 -10.59 7.84
N ALA A 296 1.56 -10.02 7.14
CA ALA A 296 1.67 -10.15 5.69
C ALA A 296 1.84 -11.61 5.25
N ALA A 297 2.65 -12.40 5.96
CA ALA A 297 2.78 -13.82 5.68
C ALA A 297 1.48 -14.59 5.94
N LYS A 298 0.75 -14.30 7.03
CA LYS A 298 -0.55 -14.95 7.29
C LYS A 298 -1.62 -14.55 6.29
N LYS A 299 -1.56 -13.35 5.71
CA LYS A 299 -2.46 -12.94 4.61
C LYS A 299 -2.42 -13.91 3.43
N LEU A 300 -1.29 -14.55 3.15
CA LEU A 300 -1.18 -15.58 2.10
C LEU A 300 -2.19 -16.72 2.29
N THR A 301 -2.64 -16.99 3.51
CA THR A 301 -3.48 -18.14 3.87
C THR A 301 -4.99 -17.85 3.81
N ILE A 302 -5.38 -16.64 3.43
CA ILE A 302 -6.79 -16.21 3.33
C ILE A 302 -7.03 -15.47 2.02
N LYS A 303 -8.28 -15.48 1.54
CA LYS A 303 -8.71 -14.69 0.37
C LYS A 303 -9.11 -13.28 0.81
N GLY A 304 -8.63 -12.25 0.12
CA GLY A 304 -8.94 -10.85 0.44
C GLY A 304 -8.42 -10.42 1.81
N TYR A 305 -9.06 -9.40 2.41
CA TYR A 305 -8.51 -8.73 3.61
C TYR A 305 -9.33 -8.91 4.89
N SER A 306 -10.60 -9.33 4.82
CA SER A 306 -11.49 -9.37 5.99
C SER A 306 -10.99 -10.25 7.15
N GLY A 307 -10.19 -11.29 6.86
CA GLY A 307 -9.63 -12.19 7.88
C GLY A 307 -8.35 -11.68 8.54
N VAL A 308 -7.76 -10.57 8.07
CA VAL A 308 -6.44 -10.09 8.51
C VAL A 308 -6.43 -9.73 10.00
N ALA A 309 -7.53 -9.19 10.53
CA ALA A 309 -7.66 -8.83 11.95
C ALA A 309 -7.42 -10.00 12.90
N ASN A 310 -7.68 -11.24 12.48
CA ASN A 310 -7.49 -12.44 13.30
C ASN A 310 -6.02 -12.75 13.58
N PHE A 311 -5.10 -12.13 12.85
CA PHE A 311 -3.65 -12.34 13.01
C PHE A 311 -2.98 -11.25 13.85
N LYS A 312 -3.73 -10.23 14.28
CA LYS A 312 -3.23 -9.18 15.16
C LYS A 312 -3.19 -9.70 16.60
N SER A 313 -1.99 -9.67 17.19
CA SER A 313 -1.71 -10.02 18.59
C SER A 313 -1.78 -8.82 19.52
#